data_AF-A0A932BT09-F1
#
_entry.id   AF-A0A932BT09-F1
#
_cell.length_a   1.000
_cell.length_b   1.000
_cell.length_c   1.000
_cell.angle_alpha   90.00
_cell.angle_beta   90.00
_cell.angle_gamma   90.00
#
_symmetry.space_group_name_H-M   'P 1'
#
loop_
_entity.id
_entity.type
_entity.pdbx_description
1 polymer ?
#
loop_
_entity_poly.entity_id
_entity_poly.type
_entity_poly.pdbx_seq_one_letter_code
_entity_poly.pdbx_strand_id
1 'polypeptide(L)'
;MLLGEVAPIPLAAFLYLGSGIGLLGVKLFQRINQQGLDSEAQIKKPDYLWLAGAIIAGGIAAPITLLFSLQNTPAATSSLLLSFEGVSTTLIAFFAFKESIGRRAWRAIVLITLASVFLSVNPNAEWGFSLGALGIIAACILWGIDNNLTRNISAKDPITIVTIKGLGAGSFSLGMAMILGNKLPAWEVVLGALILGSLSYGASIVLFIHAMRGIGAARTSALFSSAPLAGMTLSFLLFRELPSWMFLIAFPLMVAGTLFLVSEEHEHDHVHEMTIHEHAHIHDDGHHEHDHEDERAKKHCHIHKHDELIHTHHHMPDLYHRHVHPSGS
;
A
#
# COMPACT_ATOMS: atom_id res chain seq x y z
N MET A 1 -13.29 -23.38 12.11
CA MET A 1 -12.89 -21.95 12.07
C MET A 1 -11.51 -21.84 12.71
N LEU A 2 -10.46 -21.54 11.95
CA LEU A 2 -9.07 -21.46 12.45
C LEU A 2 -8.75 -20.14 13.19
N LEU A 3 -9.64 -19.14 13.13
CA LEU A 3 -9.40 -17.78 13.65
C LEU A 3 -9.91 -17.52 15.08
N GLY A 4 -10.66 -18.45 15.69
CA GLY A 4 -11.27 -18.21 17.00
C GLY A 4 -10.37 -18.47 18.22
N GLU A 5 -9.24 -19.16 18.03
CA GLU A 5 -8.42 -19.69 19.14
C GLU A 5 -6.99 -19.13 19.17
N VAL A 6 -6.59 -18.35 18.16
CA VAL A 6 -5.23 -17.81 18.06
C VAL A 6 -5.22 -16.33 18.38
N ALA A 7 -4.34 -15.93 19.28
CA ALA A 7 -4.16 -14.52 19.59
C ALA A 7 -3.74 -13.72 18.34
N PRO A 8 -4.23 -12.49 18.14
CA PRO A 8 -4.00 -11.74 16.90
C PRO A 8 -2.51 -11.46 16.59
N ILE A 9 -1.68 -11.25 17.61
CA ILE A 9 -0.27 -10.90 17.45
C ILE A 9 0.55 -12.08 16.89
N PRO A 10 0.50 -13.30 17.46
CA PRO A 10 1.10 -14.48 16.82
C PRO A 10 0.62 -14.72 15.40
N LEU A 11 -0.68 -14.56 15.13
CA LEU A 11 -1.23 -14.77 13.78
C LEU A 11 -0.65 -13.77 12.78
N ALA A 12 -0.62 -12.48 13.14
CA ALA A 12 0.02 -11.44 12.33
C ALA A 12 1.51 -11.73 12.09
N ALA A 13 2.22 -12.20 13.10
CA ALA A 13 3.63 -12.58 12.97
C ALA A 13 3.86 -13.64 11.90
N PHE A 14 3.07 -14.72 11.91
CA PHE A 14 3.21 -15.80 10.92
C PHE A 14 2.70 -15.40 9.53
N LEU A 15 1.70 -14.53 9.42
CA LEU A 15 1.28 -13.98 8.12
C LEU A 15 2.41 -13.14 7.48
N TYR A 16 3.04 -12.25 8.25
CA TYR A 16 4.14 -11.42 7.75
C TYR A 16 5.42 -12.24 7.47
N LEU A 17 5.77 -13.18 8.36
CA LEU A 17 6.87 -14.11 8.11
C LEU A 17 6.59 -14.97 6.87
N GLY A 18 5.35 -15.39 6.67
CA GLY A 18 4.90 -16.14 5.48
C GLY A 18 5.12 -15.37 4.20
N SER A 19 4.74 -14.10 4.19
CA SER A 19 5.04 -13.16 3.11
C SER A 19 6.54 -13.10 2.80
N GLY A 20 7.38 -12.94 3.83
CA GLY A 20 8.83 -12.86 3.67
C GLY A 20 9.49 -14.15 3.18
N ILE A 21 9.20 -15.27 3.86
CA ILE A 21 9.79 -16.59 3.60
C ILE A 21 9.32 -17.12 2.23
N GLY A 22 8.04 -16.94 1.90
CA GLY A 22 7.49 -17.37 0.62
C GLY A 22 8.18 -16.71 -0.56
N LEU A 23 8.35 -15.38 -0.51
CA LEU A 23 9.04 -14.62 -1.55
C LEU A 23 10.54 -14.88 -1.59
N LEU A 24 11.18 -15.13 -0.44
CA LEU A 24 12.56 -15.62 -0.39
C LEU A 24 12.70 -16.95 -1.15
N GLY A 25 11.74 -17.87 -1.00
CA GLY A 25 11.67 -19.13 -1.73
C GLY A 25 11.53 -18.92 -3.25
N VAL A 26 10.67 -17.99 -3.67
CA VAL A 26 10.53 -17.61 -5.08
C VAL A 26 11.85 -17.09 -5.64
N LYS A 27 12.55 -16.20 -4.92
CA LYS A 27 13.83 -15.65 -5.35
C LYS A 27 14.92 -16.72 -5.44
N LEU A 28 14.94 -17.66 -4.50
CA LEU A 28 15.86 -18.79 -4.55
C LEU A 28 15.60 -19.69 -5.77
N PHE A 29 14.32 -19.95 -6.07
CA PHE A 29 13.93 -20.73 -7.25
C PHE A 29 14.33 -20.02 -8.57
N GLN A 30 14.07 -18.71 -8.68
CA GLN A 30 14.53 -17.90 -9.82
C GLN A 30 16.05 -17.95 -9.98
N ARG A 31 16.79 -17.93 -8.86
CA ARG A 31 18.25 -18.03 -8.86
C ARG A 31 18.76 -19.37 -9.36
N ILE A 32 18.14 -20.47 -8.93
CA ILE A 32 18.49 -21.83 -9.36
C ILE A 32 18.22 -21.99 -10.87
N ASN A 33 17.13 -21.40 -11.37
CA ASN A 33 16.73 -21.49 -12.77
C ASN A 33 17.34 -20.41 -13.68
N GLN A 34 18.22 -19.54 -13.16
CA GLN A 34 18.85 -18.42 -13.89
C GLN A 34 17.83 -17.49 -14.61
N GLN A 35 16.61 -17.36 -14.07
CA GLN A 35 15.58 -16.52 -14.66
C GLN A 35 15.55 -15.15 -13.99
N GLY A 36 15.68 -14.07 -14.78
CA GLY A 36 15.29 -12.71 -14.39
C GLY A 36 16.12 -12.01 -13.30
N LEU A 37 17.29 -12.54 -12.93
CA LEU A 37 18.11 -12.01 -11.82
C LEU A 37 18.69 -10.61 -12.07
N ASP A 38 18.87 -10.21 -13.34
CA ASP A 38 19.56 -8.96 -13.72
C ASP A 38 18.60 -7.88 -14.25
N SER A 39 17.28 -8.08 -14.15
CA SER A 39 16.31 -7.19 -14.81
C SER A 39 15.76 -6.07 -13.92
N GLU A 40 16.00 -6.12 -12.60
CA GLU A 40 15.45 -5.15 -11.63
C GLU A 40 16.56 -4.49 -10.80
N ALA A 41 16.37 -3.21 -10.45
CA ALA A 41 17.37 -2.45 -9.72
C ALA A 41 17.54 -2.92 -8.27
N GLN A 42 18.79 -3.05 -7.82
CA GLN A 42 19.11 -3.45 -6.46
C GLN A 42 18.90 -2.32 -5.45
N ILE A 43 18.54 -2.69 -4.21
CA ILE A 43 18.40 -1.76 -3.07
C ILE A 43 19.80 -1.25 -2.68
N LYS A 44 19.97 0.08 -2.71
CA LYS A 44 21.21 0.78 -2.35
C LYS A 44 21.14 1.29 -0.90
N LYS A 45 22.28 1.71 -0.34
CA LYS A 45 22.36 2.19 1.07
C LYS A 45 21.31 3.25 1.47
N PRO A 46 21.00 4.27 0.64
CA PRO A 46 19.99 5.27 0.99
C PRO A 46 18.57 4.70 1.07
N ASP A 47 18.29 3.63 0.33
CA ASP A 47 16.95 3.03 0.23
C ASP A 47 16.54 2.33 1.52
N TYR A 48 17.51 1.90 2.35
CA TYR A 48 17.24 1.28 3.65
C TYR A 48 16.56 2.24 4.64
N LEU A 49 16.75 3.56 4.51
CA LEU A 49 16.08 4.53 5.38
C LEU A 49 14.58 4.58 5.07
N TRP A 50 14.22 4.62 3.79
CA TRP A 50 12.84 4.55 3.33
C TRP A 50 12.20 3.21 3.72
N LEU A 51 12.92 2.11 3.54
CA LEU A 51 12.46 0.77 3.89
C LEU A 51 12.25 0.60 5.40
N ALA A 52 13.17 1.10 6.24
CA ALA A 52 13.03 1.06 7.68
C ALA A 52 11.82 1.86 8.16
N GLY A 53 11.62 3.08 7.62
CA GLY A 53 10.46 3.90 7.92
C GLY A 53 9.14 3.21 7.50
N ALA A 54 9.11 2.59 6.33
CA ALA A 54 7.98 1.80 5.84
C ALA A 54 7.64 0.63 6.78
N ILE A 55 8.64 -0.11 7.26
CA ILE A 55 8.45 -1.23 8.20
C ILE A 55 7.93 -0.74 9.54
N ILE A 56 8.52 0.33 10.08
CA ILE A 56 8.12 0.87 11.40
C ILE A 56 6.69 1.42 11.33
N ALA A 57 6.37 2.21 10.30
CA ALA A 57 5.05 2.81 10.16
C ALA A 57 3.97 1.78 9.80
N GLY A 58 4.13 1.07 8.67
CA GLY A 58 3.09 0.20 8.13
C GLY A 58 3.18 -1.26 8.57
N GLY A 59 4.38 -1.76 8.86
CA GLY A 59 4.58 -3.14 9.31
C GLY A 59 4.39 -3.34 10.81
N ILE A 60 4.64 -2.31 11.62
CA ILE A 60 4.66 -2.40 13.09
C ILE A 60 3.60 -1.51 13.72
N ALA A 61 3.69 -0.19 13.55
CA ALA A 61 2.82 0.75 14.25
C ALA A 61 1.36 0.61 13.77
N ALA A 62 1.11 0.61 12.46
CA ALA A 62 -0.25 0.53 11.92
C ALA A 62 -1.00 -0.75 12.34
N PRO A 63 -0.43 -1.97 12.22
CA PRO A 63 -1.14 -3.19 12.62
C PRO A 63 -1.40 -3.25 14.12
N ILE A 64 -0.47 -2.78 14.96
CA ILE A 64 -0.68 -2.72 16.41
C ILE A 64 -1.83 -1.77 16.74
N THR A 65 -1.79 -0.55 16.20
CA THR A 65 -2.86 0.44 16.40
C THR A 65 -4.20 -0.12 15.91
N LEU A 66 -4.24 -0.77 14.75
CA LEU A 66 -5.45 -1.38 14.22
C LEU A 66 -5.98 -2.49 15.13
N LEU A 67 -5.14 -3.42 15.57
CA LEU A 67 -5.55 -4.55 16.41
C LEU A 67 -6.18 -4.10 17.75
N PHE A 68 -5.66 -3.05 18.37
CA PHE A 68 -6.29 -2.45 19.56
C PHE A 68 -7.61 -1.75 19.23
N SER A 69 -7.70 -1.13 18.06
CA SER A 69 -8.88 -0.40 17.61
C SER A 69 -10.06 -1.30 17.26
N LEU A 70 -9.78 -2.47 16.65
CA LEU A 70 -10.77 -3.46 16.25
C LEU A 70 -11.52 -4.08 17.44
N GLN A 71 -10.90 -4.14 18.62
CA GLN A 71 -11.54 -4.69 19.83
C GLN A 71 -12.77 -3.89 20.27
N ASN A 72 -12.86 -2.62 19.88
CA ASN A 72 -13.90 -1.68 20.29
C ASN A 72 -14.68 -1.10 19.09
N THR A 73 -14.51 -1.67 17.89
CA THR A 73 -15.15 -1.16 16.67
C THR A 73 -15.81 -2.31 15.90
N PRO A 74 -17.10 -2.19 15.54
CA PRO A 74 -17.78 -3.18 14.70
C PRO A 74 -17.02 -3.49 13.42
N ALA A 75 -17.07 -4.74 12.95
CA ALA A 75 -16.28 -5.18 11.80
C ALA A 75 -16.66 -4.44 10.50
N ALA A 76 -17.94 -4.17 10.27
CA ALA A 76 -18.41 -3.42 9.10
C ALA A 76 -17.91 -1.96 9.11
N THR A 77 -18.01 -1.28 10.25
CA THR A 77 -17.49 0.08 10.45
C THR A 77 -15.97 0.12 10.27
N SER A 78 -15.27 -0.84 10.86
CA SER A 78 -13.82 -0.96 10.77
C SER A 78 -13.37 -1.11 9.33
N SER A 79 -14.01 -2.03 8.60
CA SER A 79 -13.71 -2.25 7.19
C SER A 79 -13.98 -0.97 6.39
N LEU A 80 -15.11 -0.30 6.58
CA LEU A 80 -15.39 0.91 5.81
C LEU A 80 -14.40 2.05 6.11
N LEU A 81 -13.97 2.21 7.37
CA LEU A 81 -12.96 3.19 7.77
C LEU A 81 -11.58 2.96 7.13
N LEU A 82 -11.22 1.71 6.79
CA LEU A 82 -9.96 1.40 6.11
C LEU A 82 -9.84 2.04 4.72
N SER A 83 -10.96 2.41 4.08
CA SER A 83 -10.91 3.21 2.85
C SER A 83 -10.25 4.60 3.05
N PHE A 84 -10.09 5.07 4.29
CA PHE A 84 -9.37 6.29 4.60
C PHE A 84 -7.85 6.20 4.34
N GLU A 85 -7.29 5.00 4.17
CA GLU A 85 -5.89 4.81 3.79
C GLU A 85 -5.57 5.47 2.44
N GLY A 86 -6.48 5.38 1.46
CA GLY A 86 -6.32 6.02 0.16
C GLY A 86 -6.27 7.55 0.27
N VAL A 87 -7.13 8.14 1.11
CA VAL A 87 -7.11 9.57 1.41
C VAL A 87 -5.81 9.97 2.10
N SER A 88 -5.39 9.22 3.11
CA SER A 88 -4.15 9.47 3.84
C SER A 88 -2.94 9.42 2.91
N THR A 89 -2.87 8.40 2.05
CA THR A 89 -1.81 8.23 1.05
C THR A 89 -1.77 9.42 0.11
N THR A 90 -2.93 9.85 -0.40
CA THR A 90 -3.04 10.97 -1.35
C THR A 90 -2.67 12.31 -0.72
N LEU A 91 -3.13 12.57 0.50
CA LEU A 91 -2.80 13.82 1.22
C LEU A 91 -1.31 13.90 1.56
N ILE A 92 -0.71 12.79 2.00
CA ILE A 92 0.74 12.74 2.28
C ILE A 92 1.53 12.97 0.98
N ALA A 93 1.12 12.36 -0.13
CA ALA A 93 1.73 12.60 -1.44
C ALA A 93 1.69 14.09 -1.83
N PHE A 94 0.54 14.75 -1.65
CA PHE A 94 0.40 16.18 -1.91
C PHE A 94 1.26 17.05 -1.00
N PHE A 95 1.22 16.85 0.33
CA PHE A 95 1.93 17.73 1.26
C PHE A 95 3.44 17.48 1.32
N ALA A 96 3.87 16.22 1.37
CA ALA A 96 5.27 15.86 1.55
C ALA A 96 6.03 15.73 0.22
N PHE A 97 5.35 15.24 -0.82
CA PHE A 97 5.96 14.98 -2.13
C PHE A 97 5.56 16.00 -3.20
N LYS A 98 4.68 16.97 -2.87
CA LYS A 98 4.22 18.05 -3.75
C LYS A 98 3.58 17.56 -5.05
N GLU A 99 2.92 16.40 -4.99
CA GLU A 99 2.15 15.90 -6.12
C GLU A 99 0.89 16.74 -6.35
N SER A 100 0.44 16.88 -7.60
CA SER A 100 -0.87 17.47 -7.86
C SER A 100 -1.99 16.49 -7.54
N ILE A 101 -3.08 17.02 -6.98
CA ILE A 101 -4.33 16.29 -6.78
C ILE A 101 -5.34 16.82 -7.79
N GLY A 102 -5.89 15.92 -8.62
CA GLY A 102 -6.94 16.26 -9.56
C GLY A 102 -8.27 16.62 -8.89
N ARG A 103 -9.19 17.21 -9.67
CA ARG A 103 -10.45 17.74 -9.11
C ARG A 103 -11.38 16.64 -8.59
N ARG A 104 -11.42 15.44 -9.19
CA ARG A 104 -12.28 14.35 -8.69
C ARG A 104 -11.67 13.72 -7.42
N ALA A 105 -10.35 13.58 -7.35
CA ALA A 105 -9.62 13.15 -6.16
C ALA A 105 -9.87 14.07 -4.95
N TRP A 106 -9.93 15.40 -5.14
CA TRP A 106 -10.34 16.31 -4.06
C TRP A 106 -11.77 16.04 -3.55
N ARG A 107 -12.72 15.77 -4.45
CA ARG A 107 -14.10 15.40 -4.06
C ARG A 107 -14.12 14.09 -3.30
N ALA A 108 -13.34 13.10 -3.74
CA ALA A 108 -13.18 11.82 -3.05
C ALA A 108 -12.64 12.02 -1.62
N ILE A 109 -11.59 12.81 -1.46
CA ILE A 109 -11.00 13.15 -0.15
C ILE A 109 -12.05 13.73 0.78
N VAL A 110 -12.83 14.72 0.32
CA VAL A 110 -13.88 15.34 1.13
C VAL A 110 -14.95 14.32 1.53
N LEU A 111 -15.45 13.53 0.59
CA LEU A 111 -16.52 12.55 0.86
C LEU A 111 -16.07 11.43 1.81
N ILE A 112 -14.90 10.84 1.58
CA ILE A 112 -14.34 9.78 2.43
C ILE A 112 -14.04 10.34 3.82
N THR A 113 -13.49 11.56 3.92
CA THR A 113 -13.23 12.19 5.22
C THR A 113 -14.53 12.44 5.99
N LEU A 114 -15.56 12.98 5.35
CA LEU A 114 -16.88 13.18 5.97
C LEU A 114 -17.49 11.85 6.42
N ALA A 115 -17.42 10.81 5.58
CA ALA A 115 -17.88 9.47 5.94
C ALA A 115 -17.12 8.93 7.17
N SER A 116 -15.80 9.07 7.22
CA SER A 116 -14.97 8.68 8.36
C SER A 116 -15.32 9.43 9.64
N VAL A 117 -15.65 10.72 9.54
CA VAL A 117 -16.16 11.51 10.69
C VAL A 117 -17.47 10.92 11.19
N PHE A 118 -18.45 10.69 10.31
CA PHE A 118 -19.73 10.08 10.71
C PHE A 118 -19.56 8.70 11.36
N LEU A 119 -18.70 7.84 10.79
CA LEU A 119 -18.39 6.52 11.36
C LEU A 119 -17.66 6.59 12.71
N SER A 120 -16.98 7.70 12.98
CA SER A 120 -16.27 7.92 14.24
C SER A 120 -17.15 8.51 15.33
N VAL A 121 -18.30 9.10 15.01
CA VAL A 121 -19.21 9.67 16.02
C VAL A 121 -19.85 8.55 16.85
N ASN A 122 -19.70 8.66 18.16
CA ASN A 122 -20.38 7.82 19.14
C ASN A 122 -20.98 8.70 20.24
N PRO A 123 -22.29 8.98 20.21
CA PRO A 123 -22.96 9.85 21.18
C PRO A 123 -22.85 9.37 22.64
N ASN A 124 -22.59 8.08 22.85
CA ASN A 124 -22.46 7.49 24.18
C ASN A 124 -21.03 7.54 24.73
N ALA A 125 -20.05 7.97 23.93
CA ALA A 125 -18.67 8.14 24.38
C ALA A 125 -18.49 9.51 25.06
N GLU A 126 -17.58 9.61 26.03
CA GLU A 126 -17.32 10.84 26.80
C GLU A 126 -17.01 12.06 25.92
N TRP A 127 -16.27 11.85 24.82
CA TRP A 127 -15.86 12.88 23.88
C TRP A 127 -16.75 12.95 22.62
N GLY A 128 -17.83 12.16 22.57
CA GLY A 128 -18.71 12.05 21.39
C GLY A 128 -18.11 11.27 20.21
N PHE A 129 -16.90 10.72 20.34
CA PHE A 129 -16.20 9.94 19.32
C PHE A 129 -15.77 8.56 19.84
N SER A 130 -15.76 7.57 18.94
CA SER A 130 -15.20 6.25 19.19
C SER A 130 -13.68 6.28 19.12
N LEU A 131 -13.01 6.01 20.24
CA LEU A 131 -11.55 5.85 20.29
C LEU A 131 -11.06 4.75 19.34
N GLY A 132 -11.84 3.68 19.17
CA GLY A 132 -11.56 2.63 18.21
C GLY A 132 -11.55 3.16 16.78
N ALA A 133 -12.60 3.89 16.37
CA ALA A 133 -12.66 4.46 15.02
C ALA A 133 -11.51 5.44 14.74
N LEU A 134 -11.17 6.30 15.70
CA LEU A 134 -10.03 7.21 15.59
C LEU A 134 -8.69 6.45 15.48
N GLY A 135 -8.54 5.34 16.20
CA GLY A 135 -7.37 4.48 16.08
C GLY A 135 -7.27 3.81 14.70
N ILE A 136 -8.39 3.43 14.07
CA ILE A 136 -8.39 2.93 12.67
C ILE A 136 -7.94 4.03 11.70
N ILE A 137 -8.41 5.27 11.88
CA ILE A 137 -7.95 6.42 11.08
C ILE A 137 -6.44 6.64 11.28
N ALA A 138 -5.94 6.55 12.51
CA ALA A 138 -4.51 6.65 12.80
C ALA A 138 -3.70 5.53 12.12
N ALA A 139 -4.21 4.29 12.11
CA ALA A 139 -3.61 3.18 11.36
C ALA A 139 -3.57 3.45 9.85
N CYS A 140 -4.65 4.01 9.29
CA CYS A 140 -4.71 4.42 7.88
C CYS A 140 -3.66 5.51 7.54
N ILE A 141 -3.42 6.45 8.46
CA ILE A 141 -2.37 7.47 8.29
C ILE A 141 -0.98 6.82 8.29
N LEU A 142 -0.72 5.90 9.22
CA LEU A 142 0.54 5.15 9.30
C LEU A 142 0.79 4.30 8.03
N TRP A 143 -0.24 3.66 7.49
CA TRP A 143 -0.15 3.00 6.18
C TRP A 143 -0.01 3.97 5.02
N GLY A 144 -0.65 5.14 5.08
CA GLY A 144 -0.41 6.20 4.10
C GLY A 144 1.04 6.68 4.08
N ILE A 145 1.69 6.74 5.26
CA ILE A 145 3.13 6.99 5.37
C ILE A 145 3.89 5.84 4.71
N ASP A 146 3.61 4.59 5.08
CA ASP A 146 4.26 3.42 4.48
C ASP A 146 4.19 3.40 2.95
N ASN A 147 3.00 3.61 2.39
CA ASN A 147 2.78 3.64 0.95
C ASN A 147 3.65 4.70 0.26
N ASN A 148 3.74 5.89 0.85
CA ASN A 148 4.56 6.97 0.31
C ASN A 148 6.07 6.74 0.50
N LEU A 149 6.52 6.11 1.60
CA LEU A 149 7.92 5.74 1.78
C LEU A 149 8.31 4.60 0.82
N THR A 150 7.43 3.61 0.67
CA THR A 150 7.59 2.47 -0.26
C THR A 150 7.63 2.95 -1.71
N ARG A 151 6.85 3.99 -2.05
CA ARG A 151 6.89 4.63 -3.37
C ARG A 151 8.31 5.04 -3.77
N ASN A 152 9.07 5.69 -2.87
CA ASN A 152 10.44 6.16 -3.17
C ASN A 152 11.41 5.03 -3.53
N ILE A 153 11.10 3.80 -3.14
CA ILE A 153 11.90 2.61 -3.44
C ILE A 153 11.21 1.66 -4.43
N SER A 154 10.04 2.02 -4.97
CA SER A 154 9.25 1.13 -5.84
C SER A 154 9.87 0.86 -7.22
N ALA A 155 10.89 1.63 -7.62
CA ALA A 155 11.74 1.33 -8.79
C ALA A 155 12.71 0.16 -8.55
N LYS A 156 12.91 -0.25 -7.30
CA LYS A 156 13.78 -1.38 -6.94
C LYS A 156 13.00 -2.70 -7.01
N ASP A 157 13.72 -3.82 -6.92
CA ASP A 157 13.13 -5.16 -6.94
C ASP A 157 11.99 -5.31 -5.89
N PRO A 158 10.72 -5.41 -6.33
CA PRO A 158 9.57 -5.49 -5.43
C PRO A 158 9.59 -6.76 -4.59
N ILE A 159 10.11 -7.88 -5.11
CA ILE A 159 10.21 -9.12 -4.35
C ILE A 159 11.13 -8.91 -3.15
N THR A 160 12.27 -8.24 -3.34
CA THR A 160 13.20 -7.91 -2.24
C THR A 160 12.57 -6.96 -1.23
N ILE A 161 11.88 -5.90 -1.67
CA ILE A 161 11.21 -4.95 -0.77
C ILE A 161 10.20 -5.68 0.13
N VAL A 162 9.30 -6.46 -0.46
CA VAL A 162 8.27 -7.19 0.30
C VAL A 162 8.87 -8.27 1.18
N THR A 163 9.95 -8.94 0.73
CA THR A 163 10.68 -9.91 1.54
C THR A 163 11.21 -9.27 2.81
N ILE A 164 11.91 -8.14 2.70
CA ILE A 164 12.48 -7.45 3.87
C ILE A 164 11.37 -6.90 4.77
N LYS A 165 10.31 -6.31 4.18
CA LYS A 165 9.16 -5.81 4.96
C LYS A 165 8.48 -6.92 5.75
N GLY A 166 8.18 -8.04 5.10
CA GLY A 166 7.53 -9.20 5.70
C GLY A 166 8.37 -9.83 6.80
N LEU A 167 9.67 -10.05 6.56
CA LEU A 167 10.57 -10.59 7.59
C LEU A 167 10.71 -9.61 8.77
N GLY A 168 10.91 -8.32 8.52
CA GLY A 168 11.04 -7.31 9.57
C GLY A 168 9.80 -7.19 10.46
N ALA A 169 8.63 -7.00 9.85
CA ALA A 169 7.36 -6.90 10.56
C ALA A 169 6.98 -8.21 11.28
N GLY A 170 7.23 -9.35 10.63
CA GLY A 170 6.96 -10.67 11.17
C GLY A 170 7.85 -11.02 12.36
N SER A 171 9.15 -10.77 12.27
CA SER A 171 10.10 -10.97 13.38
C SER A 171 9.78 -10.05 14.56
N PHE A 172 9.44 -8.79 14.31
CA PHE A 172 9.01 -7.88 15.37
C PHE A 172 7.75 -8.38 16.08
N SER A 173 6.72 -8.75 15.30
CA SER A 173 5.45 -9.24 15.84
C SER A 173 5.63 -10.54 16.62
N LEU A 174 6.52 -11.43 16.16
CA LEU A 174 6.86 -12.66 16.86
C LEU A 174 7.57 -12.37 18.19
N GLY A 175 8.54 -11.45 18.19
CA GLY A 175 9.21 -10.98 19.41
C GLY A 175 8.23 -10.38 20.40
N MET A 176 7.27 -9.58 19.92
CA MET A 176 6.23 -8.99 20.76
C MET A 176 5.31 -10.07 21.36
N ALA A 177 4.91 -11.07 20.56
CA ALA A 177 4.13 -12.20 21.05
C ALA A 177 4.86 -12.97 22.17
N MET A 178 6.17 -13.16 22.04
CA MET A 178 6.98 -13.82 23.08
C MET A 178 7.07 -12.97 24.35
N ILE A 179 7.31 -11.67 24.23
CA ILE A 179 7.40 -10.73 25.38
C ILE A 179 6.07 -10.66 26.15
N LEU A 180 4.93 -10.67 25.44
CA LEU A 180 3.60 -10.67 26.04
C LEU A 180 3.17 -12.03 26.57
N GLY A 181 3.98 -13.08 26.42
CA GLY A 181 3.66 -14.42 26.88
C GLY A 181 2.49 -15.07 26.12
N ASN A 182 2.23 -14.64 24.88
CA ASN A 182 1.20 -15.27 24.05
C ASN A 182 1.58 -16.72 23.75
N LYS A 183 0.61 -17.64 23.89
CA LYS A 183 0.79 -19.02 23.45
C LYS A 183 0.93 -19.06 21.93
N LEU A 184 1.97 -19.73 21.45
CA LEU A 184 2.11 -20.00 20.02
C LEU A 184 1.03 -21.01 19.58
N PRO A 185 0.43 -20.80 18.41
CA PRO A 185 -0.56 -21.73 17.87
C PRO A 185 0.08 -23.06 17.47
N ALA A 186 -0.76 -24.08 17.27
CA ALA A 186 -0.31 -25.38 16.80
C ALA A 186 0.36 -25.28 15.42
N TRP A 187 1.27 -26.23 15.12
CA TRP A 187 2.11 -26.15 13.92
C TRP A 187 1.31 -26.14 12.62
N GLU A 188 0.13 -26.79 12.59
CA GLU A 188 -0.79 -26.79 11.46
C GLU A 188 -1.28 -25.38 11.14
N VAL A 189 -1.59 -24.61 12.18
CA VAL A 189 -2.05 -23.23 12.05
C VAL A 189 -0.90 -22.32 11.65
N VAL A 190 0.30 -22.56 12.19
CA VAL A 190 1.52 -21.84 11.77
C VAL A 190 1.75 -22.03 10.27
N LEU A 191 1.73 -23.27 9.77
CA LEU A 191 1.91 -23.52 8.33
C LEU A 191 0.80 -22.91 7.49
N GLY A 192 -0.46 -23.04 7.93
CA GLY A 192 -1.59 -22.40 7.28
C GLY A 192 -1.43 -20.88 7.17
N ALA A 193 -0.99 -20.23 8.25
CA ALA A 193 -0.72 -18.80 8.28
C ALA A 193 0.48 -18.41 7.40
N LEU A 194 1.56 -19.21 7.36
CA LEU A 194 2.70 -18.96 6.48
C LEU A 194 2.30 -19.02 5.00
N ILE A 195 1.55 -20.05 4.59
CA ILE A 195 1.07 -20.21 3.21
C ILE A 195 0.10 -19.08 2.86
N LEU A 196 -0.86 -18.81 3.74
CA LEU A 196 -1.83 -17.74 3.54
C LEU A 196 -1.14 -16.37 3.45
N GLY A 197 -0.13 -16.13 4.29
CA GLY A 197 0.68 -14.91 4.29
C GLY A 197 1.49 -14.76 3.01
N SER A 198 2.08 -15.83 2.49
CA SER A 198 2.81 -15.83 1.22
C SER A 198 1.92 -15.40 0.04
N LEU A 199 0.73 -16.01 -0.07
CA LEU A 199 -0.18 -15.76 -1.19
C LEU A 199 -0.98 -14.46 -1.03
N SER A 200 -1.55 -14.22 0.15
CA SER A 200 -2.50 -13.13 0.36
C SER A 200 -1.84 -11.80 0.70
N TYR A 201 -0.70 -11.83 1.41
CA TYR A 201 0.07 -10.64 1.76
C TYR A 201 1.28 -10.48 0.82
N GLY A 202 2.09 -11.52 0.65
CA GLY A 202 3.32 -11.44 -0.15
C GLY A 202 3.05 -11.14 -1.61
N ALA A 203 2.30 -12.01 -2.30
CA ALA A 203 2.02 -11.81 -3.72
C ALA A 203 1.18 -10.53 -3.97
N SER A 204 0.21 -10.22 -3.10
CA SER A 204 -0.62 -9.02 -3.26
C SER A 204 0.19 -7.73 -3.12
N ILE A 205 1.11 -7.64 -2.15
CA ILE A 205 1.96 -6.45 -1.98
C ILE A 205 2.97 -6.34 -3.12
N VAL A 206 3.48 -7.45 -3.66
CA VAL A 206 4.33 -7.39 -4.86
C VAL A 206 3.55 -6.79 -6.04
N LEU A 207 2.32 -7.24 -6.28
CA LEU A 207 1.44 -6.65 -7.30
C LEU A 207 1.12 -5.18 -7.00
N PHE A 208 0.92 -4.83 -5.73
CA PHE A 208 0.69 -3.45 -5.28
C PHE A 208 1.91 -2.56 -5.57
N ILE A 209 3.14 -3.02 -5.30
CA ILE A 209 4.36 -2.25 -5.64
C ILE A 209 4.53 -2.13 -7.15
N HIS A 210 4.24 -3.17 -7.93
CA HIS A 210 4.25 -3.08 -9.39
C HIS A 210 3.25 -2.03 -9.90
N ALA A 211 2.04 -2.00 -9.36
CA ALA A 211 1.05 -0.98 -9.67
C ALA A 211 1.53 0.42 -9.23
N MET A 212 2.07 0.57 -8.02
CA MET A 212 2.59 1.86 -7.53
C MET A 212 3.72 2.41 -8.40
N ARG A 213 4.62 1.54 -8.86
CA ARG A 213 5.69 1.93 -9.80
C ARG A 213 5.13 2.47 -11.11
N GLY A 214 4.01 1.90 -11.57
CA GLY A 214 3.39 2.26 -12.82
C GLY A 214 2.49 3.50 -12.73
N ILE A 215 1.47 3.47 -11.86
CA ILE A 215 0.43 4.51 -11.80
C ILE A 215 0.55 5.46 -10.60
N GLY A 216 1.60 5.31 -9.77
CA GLY A 216 1.81 6.09 -8.55
C GLY A 216 1.08 5.54 -7.32
N ALA A 217 1.52 5.99 -6.13
CA ALA A 217 0.97 5.54 -4.85
C ALA A 217 -0.50 5.94 -4.65
N ALA A 218 -0.85 7.20 -4.92
CA ALA A 218 -2.22 7.69 -4.74
C ALA A 218 -3.25 6.90 -5.56
N ARG A 219 -2.97 6.64 -6.85
CA ARG A 219 -3.88 5.88 -7.72
C ARG A 219 -3.93 4.40 -7.38
N THR A 220 -2.80 3.81 -7.00
CA THR A 220 -2.80 2.40 -6.59
C THR A 220 -3.62 2.21 -5.32
N SER A 221 -3.46 3.09 -4.32
CA SER A 221 -4.30 3.08 -3.12
C SER A 221 -5.77 3.34 -3.44
N ALA A 222 -6.08 4.13 -4.48
CA ALA A 222 -7.46 4.32 -4.95
C ALA A 222 -8.12 3.01 -5.39
N LEU A 223 -7.42 2.24 -6.24
CA LEU A 223 -7.90 0.93 -6.68
C LEU A 223 -8.04 -0.05 -5.51
N PHE A 224 -7.07 -0.02 -4.59
CA PHE A 224 -7.06 -0.86 -3.40
C PHE A 224 -8.18 -0.51 -2.40
N SER A 225 -8.68 0.74 -2.42
CA SER A 225 -9.77 1.23 -1.57
C SER A 225 -11.14 0.59 -1.87
N SER A 226 -11.22 -0.29 -2.86
CA SER A 226 -12.37 -1.17 -3.10
C SER A 226 -12.43 -2.39 -2.17
N ALA A 227 -11.28 -2.91 -1.72
CA ALA A 227 -11.21 -4.07 -0.84
C ALA A 227 -11.98 -3.90 0.48
N PRO A 228 -11.95 -2.72 1.15
CA PRO A 228 -12.71 -2.52 2.37
C PRO A 228 -14.25 -2.53 2.18
N LEU A 229 -14.76 -2.26 0.97
CA LEU A 229 -16.19 -2.46 0.65
C LEU A 229 -16.56 -3.94 0.61
N ALA A 230 -15.68 -4.78 0.04
CA ALA A 230 -15.85 -6.24 0.05
C ALA A 230 -15.77 -6.80 1.47
N GLY A 231 -14.81 -6.32 2.29
CA GLY A 231 -14.69 -6.71 3.70
C GLY A 231 -15.93 -6.36 4.52
N MET A 232 -16.52 -5.19 4.27
CA MET A 232 -17.76 -4.76 4.92
C MET A 232 -18.96 -5.61 4.49
N THR A 233 -19.06 -5.94 3.19
CA THR A 233 -20.11 -6.86 2.68
C THR A 233 -19.99 -8.24 3.33
N LEU A 234 -18.77 -8.78 3.40
CA LEU A 234 -18.51 -10.06 4.04
C LEU A 234 -18.82 -10.01 5.54
N SER A 235 -18.52 -8.89 6.21
CA SER A 235 -18.84 -8.69 7.62
C SER A 235 -20.35 -8.81 7.88
N PHE A 236 -21.20 -8.21 7.05
CA PHE A 236 -22.65 -8.35 7.20
C PHE A 236 -23.12 -9.79 6.97
N LEU A 237 -22.54 -10.51 6.00
CA LEU A 237 -22.90 -11.91 5.74
C LEU A 237 -22.53 -12.84 6.90
N LEU A 238 -21.36 -12.61 7.53
CA LEU A 238 -20.82 -13.47 8.57
C LEU A 238 -21.34 -13.11 9.97
N PHE A 239 -21.29 -11.84 10.36
CA PHE A 239 -21.58 -11.38 11.72
C PHE A 239 -23.03 -10.93 11.90
N ARG A 240 -23.72 -10.57 10.81
CA ARG A 240 -25.14 -10.17 10.80
C ARG A 240 -25.48 -9.05 11.80
N GLU A 241 -24.51 -8.16 12.05
CA GLU A 241 -24.69 -6.99 12.90
C GLU A 241 -25.58 -5.94 12.20
N LEU A 242 -26.48 -5.32 12.94
CA LEU A 242 -27.32 -4.25 12.42
C LEU A 242 -26.49 -2.96 12.27
N PRO A 243 -26.45 -2.34 11.08
CA PRO A 243 -25.71 -1.09 10.90
C PRO A 243 -26.35 0.04 11.71
N SER A 244 -25.49 0.93 12.24
CA SER A 244 -25.96 2.13 12.92
C SER A 244 -26.55 3.14 11.93
N TRP A 245 -27.36 4.09 12.41
CA TRP A 245 -27.87 5.18 11.58
C TRP A 245 -26.75 6.02 10.97
N MET A 246 -25.65 6.24 11.70
CA MET A 246 -24.46 6.92 11.17
C MET A 246 -23.80 6.13 10.05
N PHE A 247 -23.77 4.80 10.16
CA PHE A 247 -23.26 3.93 9.10
C PHE A 247 -24.08 4.06 7.82
N LEU A 248 -25.41 4.13 7.90
CA LEU A 248 -26.28 4.27 6.73
C LEU A 248 -26.07 5.59 5.98
N ILE A 249 -25.66 6.66 6.68
CA ILE A 249 -25.31 7.95 6.07
C ILE A 249 -23.89 7.90 5.49
N ALA A 250 -22.94 7.32 6.23
CA ALA A 250 -21.54 7.26 5.83
C ALA A 250 -21.30 6.33 4.64
N PHE A 251 -22.03 5.23 4.54
CA PHE A 251 -21.87 4.25 3.48
C PHE A 251 -21.99 4.84 2.05
N PRO A 252 -23.09 5.53 1.68
CA PRO A 252 -23.20 6.13 0.35
C PRO A 252 -22.14 7.19 0.09
N LEU A 253 -21.75 7.98 1.10
CA LEU A 253 -20.65 8.94 0.98
C LEU A 253 -19.32 8.23 0.70
N MET A 254 -19.02 7.14 1.40
CA MET A 254 -17.81 6.36 1.21
C MET A 254 -17.78 5.72 -0.18
N VAL A 255 -18.89 5.12 -0.62
CA VAL A 255 -18.99 4.53 -1.97
C VAL A 255 -18.80 5.60 -3.03
N ALA A 256 -19.48 6.74 -2.94
CA ALA A 256 -19.31 7.84 -3.89
C ALA A 256 -17.86 8.37 -3.90
N GLY A 257 -17.25 8.51 -2.73
CA GLY A 257 -15.86 8.92 -2.60
C GLY A 257 -14.88 7.93 -3.24
N THR A 258 -15.03 6.63 -2.96
CA THR A 258 -14.22 5.57 -3.59
C THR A 258 -14.41 5.54 -5.09
N LEU A 259 -15.63 5.71 -5.60
CA LEU A 259 -15.89 5.78 -7.05
C LEU A 259 -15.20 6.98 -7.70
N PHE A 260 -15.23 8.17 -7.07
CA PHE A 260 -14.48 9.33 -7.57
C PHE A 260 -12.98 9.10 -7.55
N LEU A 261 -12.46 8.40 -6.54
CA LEU A 261 -11.03 8.12 -6.43
C LEU A 261 -10.57 7.11 -7.50
N VAL A 262 -11.39 6.09 -7.78
CA VAL A 262 -11.12 5.07 -8.81
C VAL A 262 -11.30 5.60 -10.24
N SER A 263 -12.24 6.53 -10.46
CA SER A 263 -12.52 7.13 -11.77
C SER A 263 -11.68 8.37 -12.08
N GLU A 264 -10.59 8.61 -11.35
CA GLU A 264 -9.65 9.68 -11.67
C GLU A 264 -8.89 9.32 -12.95
N GLU A 265 -9.12 10.08 -14.02
CA GLU A 265 -8.39 10.01 -15.29
C GLU A 265 -7.34 11.10 -15.32
N HIS A 266 -6.10 10.76 -15.71
CA HIS A 266 -5.05 11.76 -15.90
C HIS A 266 -4.97 12.19 -17.36
N GLU A 267 -5.52 13.37 -17.65
CA GLU A 267 -5.06 14.23 -18.75
C GLU A 267 -4.38 15.45 -18.14
N HIS A 268 -3.08 15.65 -18.40
CA HIS A 268 -2.41 16.92 -18.24
C HIS A 268 -1.13 17.00 -19.06
N ASP A 269 -0.74 18.23 -19.39
CA ASP A 269 0.50 18.57 -20.08
C ASP A 269 1.72 18.43 -19.14
N HIS A 270 2.83 17.93 -19.68
CA HIS A 270 4.09 17.76 -18.97
C HIS A 270 5.20 18.61 -19.59
N VAL A 271 6.07 19.17 -18.73
CA VAL A 271 7.37 19.75 -19.10
C VAL A 271 8.44 18.92 -18.40
N HIS A 272 9.36 18.32 -19.15
CA HIS A 272 10.43 17.47 -18.62
C HIS A 272 11.67 18.30 -18.28
N GLU A 273 11.95 18.52 -17.00
CA GLU A 273 13.26 19.06 -16.56
C GLU A 273 14.30 17.93 -16.43
N MET A 274 15.53 18.20 -16.86
CA MET A 274 16.61 17.22 -16.97
C MET A 274 16.89 16.49 -15.64
N THR A 275 16.78 15.15 -15.64
CA THR A 275 17.13 14.29 -14.51
C THR A 275 17.95 13.08 -14.95
N ILE A 276 18.90 12.65 -14.10
CA ILE A 276 19.70 11.43 -14.29
C ILE A 276 19.11 10.35 -13.40
N HIS A 277 18.65 9.25 -13.98
CA HIS A 277 18.05 8.16 -13.22
C HIS A 277 18.30 6.76 -13.81
N GLU A 278 17.95 5.72 -13.05
CA GLU A 278 18.19 4.32 -13.35
C GLU A 278 16.90 3.51 -13.16
N HIS A 279 16.28 3.08 -14.26
CA HIS A 279 15.14 2.17 -14.27
C HIS A 279 15.27 1.13 -15.40
N ALA A 280 14.58 0.00 -15.21
CA ALA A 280 14.49 -1.03 -16.23
C ALA A 280 13.48 -0.63 -17.31
N HIS A 281 13.91 -0.60 -18.57
CA HIS A 281 13.10 -0.18 -19.72
C HIS A 281 13.21 -1.15 -20.90
N ILE A 282 12.30 -0.97 -21.87
CA ILE A 282 12.18 -1.71 -23.13
C ILE A 282 11.98 -0.68 -24.24
N HIS A 283 12.53 -0.88 -25.45
CA HIS A 283 12.58 0.13 -26.51
C HIS A 283 11.24 0.43 -27.21
N ASP A 284 10.10 0.02 -26.64
CA ASP A 284 8.76 0.21 -27.23
C ASP A 284 8.02 1.42 -26.62
N ASP A 285 8.73 2.26 -25.86
CA ASP A 285 8.17 3.41 -25.12
C ASP A 285 8.37 4.77 -25.79
N GLY A 286 9.02 4.81 -26.96
CA GLY A 286 9.19 6.03 -27.77
C GLY A 286 10.12 7.10 -27.17
N HIS A 287 10.79 6.80 -26.05
CA HIS A 287 11.66 7.75 -25.34
C HIS A 287 13.05 7.21 -25.00
N HIS A 288 13.33 5.93 -25.27
CA HIS A 288 14.66 5.35 -25.14
C HIS A 288 15.18 4.86 -26.50
N GLU A 289 15.95 5.70 -27.18
CA GLU A 289 16.72 5.35 -28.39
C GLU A 289 18.22 5.32 -28.08
N HIS A 290 18.78 4.12 -27.92
CA HIS A 290 20.22 3.86 -27.96
C HIS A 290 20.49 2.48 -28.54
N ASP A 291 21.65 2.31 -29.18
CA ASP A 291 22.03 1.07 -29.86
C ASP A 291 22.65 0.05 -28.88
N HIS A 292 22.40 -1.24 -29.10
CA HIS A 292 23.01 -2.34 -28.31
C HIS A 292 24.04 -3.11 -29.13
N GLU A 293 25.17 -3.48 -28.52
CA GLU A 293 26.10 -4.46 -29.10
C GLU A 293 25.57 -5.91 -29.03
N ASP A 294 24.54 -6.19 -28.21
CA ASP A 294 24.04 -7.55 -27.97
C ASP A 294 22.49 -7.60 -28.06
N GLU A 295 21.95 -8.23 -29.11
CA GLU A 295 20.51 -8.26 -29.47
C GLU A 295 19.59 -8.99 -28.47
N ARG A 296 20.12 -9.53 -27.35
CA ARG A 296 19.39 -10.48 -26.49
C ARG A 296 18.64 -9.87 -25.30
N ALA A 297 18.88 -8.62 -24.93
CA ALA A 297 18.22 -8.01 -23.77
C ALA A 297 16.94 -7.25 -24.16
N LYS A 298 15.79 -7.91 -24.09
CA LYS A 298 14.47 -7.26 -24.28
C LYS A 298 14.05 -6.36 -23.10
N LYS A 299 14.79 -6.33 -21.98
CA LYS A 299 14.56 -5.45 -20.83
C LYS A 299 15.87 -5.29 -20.04
N HIS A 300 16.36 -4.06 -19.90
CA HIS A 300 17.65 -3.76 -19.24
C HIS A 300 17.59 -2.49 -18.40
N CYS A 301 18.55 -2.33 -17.49
CA CYS A 301 18.63 -1.23 -16.53
C CYS A 301 20.03 -0.59 -16.60
N HIS A 302 20.11 0.71 -16.88
CA HIS A 302 21.34 1.49 -16.77
C HIS A 302 21.00 2.97 -16.49
N ILE A 303 22.03 3.78 -16.25
CA ILE A 303 21.90 5.22 -16.02
C ILE A 303 21.69 5.92 -17.37
N HIS A 304 20.60 6.67 -17.50
CA HIS A 304 20.29 7.49 -18.67
C HIS A 304 20.14 8.96 -18.33
N LYS A 305 20.33 9.82 -19.34
CA LYS A 305 20.13 11.26 -19.27
C LYS A 305 19.04 11.63 -20.28
N HIS A 306 17.92 12.16 -19.80
CA HIS A 306 16.88 12.72 -20.66
C HIS A 306 17.17 14.20 -20.94
N ASP A 307 17.14 14.59 -22.21
CA ASP A 307 17.17 16.00 -22.63
C ASP A 307 15.74 16.59 -22.59
N GLU A 308 15.63 17.91 -22.43
CA GLU A 308 14.37 18.64 -22.27
C GLU A 308 13.49 18.50 -23.54
N LEU A 309 12.30 17.90 -23.39
CA LEU A 309 11.32 17.72 -24.46
C LEU A 309 9.93 18.09 -23.97
N ILE A 310 9.14 18.79 -24.80
CA ILE A 310 7.72 19.07 -24.54
C ILE A 310 6.90 18.17 -25.45
N HIS A 311 6.09 17.28 -24.88
CA HIS A 311 5.17 16.44 -25.63
C HIS A 311 3.89 16.14 -24.83
N THR A 312 2.87 15.64 -25.52
CA THR A 312 1.60 15.20 -24.93
C THR A 312 1.40 13.73 -25.22
N HIS A 313 1.43 12.90 -24.17
CA HIS A 313 1.09 11.48 -24.27
C HIS A 313 0.55 10.95 -22.93
N HIS A 314 -0.18 9.83 -22.99
CA HIS A 314 -0.71 9.15 -21.82
C HIS A 314 0.44 8.42 -21.11
N HIS A 315 0.97 8.98 -20.01
CA HIS A 315 2.12 8.41 -19.31
C HIS A 315 1.83 7.96 -17.89
N MET A 316 2.60 6.95 -17.48
CA MET A 316 2.69 6.34 -16.15
C MET A 316 3.65 7.19 -15.30
N PRO A 317 3.30 7.67 -14.09
CA PRO A 317 4.17 8.55 -13.31
C PRO A 317 5.58 7.97 -13.14
N ASP A 318 6.57 8.61 -13.76
CA ASP A 318 7.96 8.26 -13.56
C ASP A 318 8.43 8.75 -12.18
N LEU A 319 8.99 7.83 -11.39
CA LEU A 319 9.52 8.06 -10.05
C LEU A 319 10.64 9.12 -10.02
N TYR A 320 11.25 9.38 -11.17
CA TYR A 320 12.38 10.29 -11.31
C TYR A 320 12.03 11.61 -12.01
N HIS A 321 10.90 11.69 -12.71
CA HIS A 321 10.37 12.95 -13.22
C HIS A 321 9.40 13.56 -12.20
N ARG A 322 9.93 14.39 -11.29
CA ARG A 322 9.09 15.22 -10.42
C ARG A 322 8.50 16.36 -11.24
N HIS A 323 7.25 16.21 -11.63
CA HIS A 323 6.49 17.24 -12.36
C HIS A 323 6.25 18.47 -11.47
N VAL A 324 6.77 19.63 -11.87
CA VAL A 324 6.38 20.91 -11.28
C VAL A 324 5.24 21.47 -12.12
N HIS A 325 4.04 21.57 -11.55
CA HIS A 325 2.92 22.20 -12.22
C HIS A 325 3.06 23.73 -12.17
N PRO A 326 2.80 24.44 -13.28
CA PRO A 326 2.58 25.87 -13.22
C PRO A 326 1.34 26.12 -12.37
N SER A 327 1.45 27.00 -11.38
CA SER A 327 0.33 27.43 -10.56
C SER A 327 -0.65 28.25 -11.40
N GLY A 328 -1.71 27.59 -11.89
CA GLY A 328 -3.00 28.20 -12.18
C GLY A 328 -3.38 28.38 -13.66
N SER A 329 -4.45 27.70 -14.04
CA SER A 329 -5.60 28.24 -14.78
C SER A 329 -6.84 27.39 -14.53
#